data_AF-A0A1I4WUR3-F1
#
_entry.id   AF-A0A1I4WUR3-F1
#
_cell.length_a   1.000
_cell.length_b   1.000
_cell.length_c   1.000
_cell.angle_alpha   90.00
_cell.angle_beta   90.00
_cell.angle_gamma   90.00
#
_symmetry.space_group_name_H-M   'P 1'
#
loop_
_entity.id
_entity.type
_entity.pdbx_description
1 polymer ?
#
loop_
_entity_poly.entity_id
_entity_poly.type
_entity_poly.pdbx_seq_one_letter_code
_entity_poly.pdbx_strand_id
1 'polypeptide(L)' 'MHGNKYHFHASVADGFIDLHPTARGVEIELTTFSSGGEQAVTAVISREKFRQLLADGPGLLEGVDLLRDEAMRKRGYPV' A
#
# COMPACT_ATOMS: atom_id res chain seq x y z
N MET A 1 -24.70 -15.10 7.83
CA MET A 1 -23.54 -14.44 7.19
C MET A 1 -22.29 -14.97 7.87
N HIS A 2 -21.56 -15.88 7.23
CA HIS A 2 -20.29 -16.38 7.76
C HIS A 2 -19.23 -15.30 7.47
N GLY A 3 -18.79 -14.59 8.52
CA GLY A 3 -17.67 -13.66 8.42
C GLY A 3 -16.47 -14.37 7.82
N ASN A 4 -15.93 -13.80 6.75
CA ASN A 4 -14.79 -14.38 6.05
C ASN A 4 -13.60 -14.39 7.03
N LYS A 5 -13.20 -15.59 7.49
CA LYS A 5 -12.27 -15.82 8.62
C LYS A 5 -10.85 -15.28 8.42
N TYR A 6 -10.58 -14.64 7.29
CA TYR A 6 -9.24 -14.23 6.86
C TYR A 6 -9.18 -12.74 6.50
N HIS A 7 -9.96 -11.91 7.19
CA HIS A 7 -9.80 -10.46 7.10
C HIS A 7 -8.59 -10.02 7.93
N PHE A 8 -7.68 -9.25 7.33
CA PHE A 8 -6.58 -8.63 8.04
C PHE A 8 -6.77 -7.11 8.02
N HIS A 9 -6.71 -6.50 9.19
CA HIS A 9 -6.81 -5.05 9.38
C HIS A 9 -5.54 -4.56 10.07
N ALA A 10 -4.91 -3.52 9.54
CA ALA A 10 -3.79 -2.85 10.17
C ALA A 10 -3.96 -1.33 10.12
N SER A 11 -3.90 -0.68 11.29
CA SER A 11 -3.87 0.77 11.37
C SER A 11 -2.47 1.31 11.02
N VAL A 12 -2.44 2.41 10.27
CA VAL A 12 -1.23 3.17 9.93
C VAL A 12 -1.38 4.62 10.41
N ALA A 13 -0.29 5.39 10.42
CA ALA A 13 -0.27 6.74 11.01
C ALA A 13 -1.43 7.64 10.55
N ASP A 14 -1.79 7.56 9.27
CA ASP A 14 -2.83 8.40 8.65
C ASP A 14 -3.95 7.55 8.05
N GLY A 15 -4.28 6.38 8.60
CA GLY A 15 -5.23 5.49 7.93
C GLY A 15 -5.34 4.07 8.46
N PHE A 16 -5.89 3.20 7.61
CA PHE A 16 -5.86 1.75 7.80
C PHE A 16 -5.75 1.02 6.46
N ILE A 17 -5.28 -0.22 6.54
CA ILE A 17 -5.18 -1.16 5.43
C ILE A 17 -6.03 -2.38 5.78
N ASP A 18 -6.97 -2.71 4.90
CA ASP A 18 -7.76 -3.93 4.96
C ASP A 18 -7.39 -4.88 3.82
N LEU A 19 -7.18 -6.16 4.17
CA LEU A 19 -6.90 -7.22 3.22
C LEU A 19 -8.03 -8.23 3.22
N HIS A 20 -8.59 -8.45 2.04
CA HIS A 20 -9.68 -9.37 1.77
C HIS A 20 -9.21 -10.46 0.81
N PRO A 21 -8.95 -11.68 1.29
CA PRO A 21 -8.64 -12.81 0.43
C PRO A 21 -9.84 -13.15 -0.46
N THR A 22 -9.58 -13.28 -1.76
CA THR A 22 -10.56 -13.67 -2.77
C THR A 22 -10.09 -14.95 -3.48
N ALA A 23 -10.95 -15.54 -4.31
CA ALA A 23 -10.58 -16.71 -5.11
C ALA A 23 -9.43 -16.43 -6.11
N ARG A 24 -9.16 -15.16 -6.45
CA ARG A 24 -8.19 -14.76 -7.50
C ARG A 24 -6.96 -14.02 -6.97
N GLY A 25 -6.89 -13.77 -5.67
CA GLY A 25 -5.81 -12.99 -5.07
C GLY A 25 -6.24 -12.36 -3.76
N VAL A 26 -5.72 -11.17 -3.48
CA VAL A 26 -6.06 -10.37 -2.30
C VAL A 26 -6.54 -9.00 -2.78
N GLU A 27 -7.71 -8.61 -2.35
CA GLU A 27 -8.18 -7.23 -2.45
C GLU A 27 -7.63 -6.44 -1.27
N ILE A 28 -6.98 -5.32 -1.57
CA ILE A 28 -6.35 -4.42 -0.62
C ILE A 28 -7.13 -3.11 -0.67
N GLU A 29 -7.71 -2.73 0.46
CA GLU A 29 -8.31 -1.42 0.64
C GLU A 29 -7.39 -0.59 1.53
N LEU A 30 -6.95 0.55 1.01
CA LEU A 30 -6.18 1.55 1.73
C LEU A 30 -7.07 2.75 1.98
N THR A 31 -7.37 3.01 3.24
CA THR A 31 -8.13 4.19 3.66
C THR A 31 -7.18 5.15 4.34
N THR A 32 -7.11 6.37 3.82
CA THR A 32 -6.27 7.46 4.34
C THR A 32 -7.12 8.60 4.85
N PHE A 33 -6.70 9.20 5.96
CA PHE A 33 -7.34 10.35 6.59
C PHE A 33 -6.47 11.57 6.34
N SER A 34 -7.03 12.58 5.67
CA SER A 34 -6.37 13.86 5.45
C SER A 34 -7.21 15.01 6.02
N SER A 35 -6.64 16.21 6.11
CA SER A 35 -7.38 17.42 6.50
C SER A 35 -8.55 17.74 5.57
N GLY A 36 -8.58 17.17 4.36
CA GLY A 36 -9.66 17.30 3.38
C GLY A 36 -10.75 16.22 3.47
N GLY A 37 -10.61 15.24 4.38
CA GLY A 37 -11.55 14.14 4.55
C GLY A 37 -10.90 12.75 4.38
N GLU A 38 -11.76 11.74 4.43
CA GLU A 38 -11.42 10.32 4.23
C GLU A 38 -11.33 10.00 2.73
N GLN A 39 -10.25 9.34 2.33
CA GLN A 39 -10.03 8.85 0.98
C GLN A 39 -9.69 7.36 1.03
N ALA A 40 -10.55 6.54 0.40
CA ALA A 40 -10.33 5.11 0.24
C ALA A 40 -9.88 4.79 -1.19
N VAL A 41 -8.88 3.92 -1.31
CA VAL A 41 -8.38 3.37 -2.57
C VAL A 41 -8.39 1.85 -2.46
N THR A 42 -9.14 1.21 -3.35
CA THR A 42 -9.22 -0.25 -3.41
C THR A 42 -8.45 -0.76 -4.61
N ALA A 43 -7.57 -1.74 -4.40
CA ALA A 43 -6.78 -2.39 -5.43
C ALA A 43 -6.84 -3.91 -5.28
N VAL A 44 -7.04 -4.63 -6.39
CA VAL A 44 -6.97 -6.09 -6.40
C VAL A 44 -5.59 -6.54 -6.88
N ILE A 45 -4.89 -7.29 -6.05
CA ILE A 45 -3.58 -7.87 -6.37
C ILE A 45 -3.75 -9.38 -6.58
N SER A 46 -3.40 -9.85 -7.78
CA SER A 46 -3.35 -11.29 -8.05
C SER A 46 -2.21 -11.96 -7.30
N ARG A 47 -2.30 -13.28 -7.13
CA ARG A 47 -1.24 -14.06 -6.48
C ARG A 47 0.12 -13.91 -7.17
N GLU A 48 0.13 -13.89 -8.50
CA GLU A 48 1.35 -13.70 -9.30
C GLU A 48 1.95 -12.32 -9.05
N LYS A 49 1.10 -11.28 -9.04
CA LYS A 49 1.57 -9.91 -8.82
C LYS A 49 2.06 -9.70 -7.40
N PHE A 50 1.43 -10.33 -6.41
CA PHE A 50 1.91 -10.30 -5.03
C PHE A 50 3.29 -10.96 -4.89
N ARG A 51 3.50 -12.12 -5.52
CA ARG A 51 4.80 -12.80 -5.54
C ARG A 51 5.87 -11.96 -6.21
N GLN A 52 5.52 -11.29 -7.31
CA GLN A 52 6.41 -10.35 -7.97
C GLN A 52 6.78 -9.18 -7.04
N LEU A 53 5.80 -8.59 -6.35
CA LEU A 53 6.04 -7.51 -5.39
C LEU A 53 6.93 -7.95 -4.22
N LEU A 54 6.82 -9.20 -3.75
CA LEU A 54 7.72 -9.69 -2.70
C LEU A 54 9.16 -9.88 -3.20
N ALA A 55 9.34 -10.31 -4.44
CA ALA A 55 10.67 -10.52 -5.03
C ALA A 55 11.34 -9.19 -5.43
N ASP A 56 10.60 -8.33 -6.11
CA ASP A 56 11.10 -7.08 -6.68
C ASP A 56 10.97 -5.89 -5.70
N GLY A 57 10.18 -6.05 -4.63
CA GLY A 57 9.78 -5.00 -3.69
C GLY A 57 10.95 -4.21 -3.10
N PRO A 58 12.01 -4.85 -2.57
CA PRO A 58 13.16 -4.13 -2.03
C PRO A 58 13.82 -3.19 -3.06
N GLY A 59 14.02 -3.66 -4.31
CA GLY A 59 14.60 -2.84 -5.36
C GLY A 59 13.66 -1.73 -5.85
N LEU A 60 12.35 -1.99 -5.88
CA LEU A 60 11.34 -0.98 -6.18
C LEU A 60 11.33 0.14 -5.11
N LEU A 61 11.43 -0.22 -3.83
CA LEU A 61 11.48 0.76 -2.74
C LEU A 61 12.75 1.61 -2.79
N GLU A 62 13.92 1.00 -3.07
CA GLU A 62 15.17 1.74 -3.26
C GLU A 62 15.05 2.76 -4.40
N GLY A 63 14.47 2.36 -5.53
CA GLY A 63 14.23 3.27 -6.66
C GLY A 63 13.29 4.43 -6.30
N VAL A 64 12.22 4.17 -5.53
CA VAL A 64 11.31 5.20 -5.04
C VAL A 64 12.01 6.16 -4.09
N ASP A 65 12.84 5.64 -3.17
CA ASP A 65 13.61 6.46 -2.24
C ASP A 65 14.61 7.37 -2.97
N LEU A 66 15.30 6.86 -4.00
CA LEU A 66 16.19 7.67 -4.83
C LEU A 66 15.44 8.82 -5.53
N LEU A 67 14.26 8.56 -6.08
CA LEU A 67 13.42 9.57 -6.74
C LEU A 67 12.89 10.60 -5.72
N ARG A 68 12.45 10.14 -4.55
CA ARG A 68 12.03 11.01 -3.44
C ARG A 68 13.17 11.93 -3.03
N ASP A 69 14.35 11.37 -2.81
CA ASP A 69 15.54 12.08 -2.38
C ASP A 69 15.98 13.12 -3.41
N GLU A 70 15.94 12.77 -4.70
CA GLU A 70 16.20 13.72 -5.79
C GLU A 70 15.18 14.87 -5.79
N ALA A 71 13.88 14.57 -5.62
CA ALA A 71 12.83 15.58 -5.55
C ALA A 71 12.99 16.51 -4.33
N MET A 72 13.39 15.97 -3.18
CA MET A 72 13.65 16.73 -1.96
C MET A 72 14.87 17.65 -2.11
N ARG A 73 15.98 17.16 -2.71
CA ARG A 73 17.15 17.99 -3.03
C ARG A 73 16.79 19.13 -3.98
N LYS A 74 16.00 18.87 -5.03
CA LYS A 74 15.51 19.93 -5.95
C LYS A 74 14.69 21.02 -5.23
N ARG A 75 14.04 20.67 -4.12
CA ARG A 75 13.26 21.59 -3.28
C ARG A 75 14.08 22.23 -2.15
N GLY A 76 15.38 21.95 -2.06
CA GLY A 76 16.28 22.54 -1.06
C GLY A 76 16.21 21.91 0.33
N TYR A 77 15.57 20.74 0.48
CA TYR A 77 15.55 20.01 1.75
C TYR A 77 16.85 19.21 1.92
N PRO A 78 17.41 19.14 3.15
CA PRO A 78 18.45 18.18 3.47
C PRO A 78 17.84 16.77 3.44
N VAL A 79 18.52 15.87 2.74
CA VAL A 79 18.14 14.46 2.58
C VAL A 79 19.17 13.60 3.25
#